data_AF-A0A3D8JQZ3-F1
#
_entry.id   AF-A0A3D8JQZ3-F1
#
_cell.length_a   1.000
_cell.length_b   1.000
_cell.length_c   1.000
_cell.angle_alpha   90.00
_cell.angle_beta   90.00
_cell.angle_gamma   90.00
#
_symmetry.space_group_name_H-M   'P 1'
#
loop_
_entity.id
_entity.type
_entity.pdbx_description
1 polymer ?
#
loop_
_entity_poly.entity_id
_entity_poly.type
_entity_poly.pdbx_seq_one_letter_code
_entity_poly.pdbx_strand_id
1 'polypeptide(L)'
;MSQACPLASRLVLGVLALISAHAFADQTPADEISSRSGLPASEVSALLADCDSSQTSMNFCAWRDQLVAERELQRIVEEREAEHPERKAALDSRIAKWTKARDASCKMSARTEWGSGSMRSAAQAICATAATKKKMKELSMMGSRKPS
;
A
#
# COMPACT_ATOMS: atom_id res chain seq x y z
N MET A 1 5.75 73.46 11.39
CA MET A 1 6.80 73.45 12.44
C MET A 1 7.04 71.98 12.75
N SER A 2 8.02 71.34 12.08
CA SER A 2 9.34 70.96 12.66
C SER A 2 9.16 70.09 13.91
N GLN A 3 9.67 68.85 14.02
CA GLN A 3 10.99 68.36 13.65
C GLN A 3 11.06 66.82 13.71
N ALA A 4 12.16 66.27 13.22
CA ALA A 4 12.40 64.87 12.87
C ALA A 4 12.88 63.94 14.02
N CYS A 5 12.93 62.65 13.64
CA CYS A 5 13.42 61.43 14.28
C CYS A 5 14.87 61.50 14.85
N PRO A 6 15.29 60.59 15.76
CA PRO A 6 15.97 59.39 15.23
C PRO A 6 15.75 58.07 16.02
N LEU A 7 15.55 57.01 15.22
CA LEU A 7 16.26 55.72 15.20
C LEU A 7 16.44 54.85 16.46
N ALA A 8 16.17 53.56 16.20
CA ALA A 8 16.80 52.35 16.74
C ALA A 8 16.15 51.73 18.00
N SER A 9 15.30 50.73 17.77
CA SER A 9 15.71 49.35 18.05
C SER A 9 14.76 48.38 17.35
N ARG A 10 15.29 47.64 16.38
CA ARG A 10 14.60 46.54 15.72
C ARG A 10 14.67 45.33 16.65
N LEU A 11 13.54 44.74 17.01
CA LEU A 11 13.46 43.33 17.39
C LEU A 11 12.17 42.76 16.82
N VAL A 12 12.29 42.32 15.58
CA VAL A 12 11.32 41.44 14.91
C VAL A 12 11.45 40.08 15.60
N LEU A 13 10.46 39.70 16.42
CA LEU A 13 10.33 38.32 16.88
C LEU A 13 9.86 37.46 15.70
N GLY A 14 10.77 36.68 15.14
CA GLY A 14 10.48 35.67 14.13
C GLY A 14 9.72 34.49 14.75
N VAL A 15 8.55 34.18 14.19
CA VAL A 15 7.84 32.92 14.43
C VAL A 15 8.51 31.84 13.58
N LEU A 16 9.23 30.92 14.23
CA LEU A 16 9.77 29.71 13.60
C LEU A 16 8.60 28.74 13.33
N ALA A 17 8.14 28.72 12.08
CA ALA A 17 7.33 27.61 11.57
C ALA A 17 8.25 26.40 11.36
N LEU A 18 8.25 25.46 12.31
CA LEU A 18 8.82 24.13 12.11
C LEU A 18 7.94 23.39 11.10
N ILE A 19 8.25 23.52 9.82
CA ILE A 19 7.71 22.66 8.77
C ILE A 19 8.42 21.32 8.96
N SER A 20 7.76 20.40 9.66
CA SER A 20 8.20 19.01 9.75
C SER A 20 8.18 18.42 8.35
N ALA A 21 9.35 18.36 7.71
CA ALA A 21 9.58 17.60 6.49
C ALA A 21 9.39 16.12 6.85
N HIS A 22 8.15 15.66 6.79
CA HIS A 22 7.87 14.24 6.68
C HIS A 22 8.32 13.90 5.26
N ALA A 23 9.59 13.51 5.13
CA ALA A 23 10.00 12.74 3.97
C ALA A 23 9.01 11.58 3.91
N PHE A 24 8.13 11.58 2.90
CA PHE A 24 7.25 10.46 2.61
C PHE A 24 8.15 9.32 2.13
N ALA A 25 8.89 8.70 3.06
CA ALA A 25 9.41 7.38 2.85
C ALA A 25 8.16 6.50 2.71
N ASP A 26 7.99 5.86 1.55
CA ASP A 26 6.95 4.87 1.36
C ASP A 26 7.01 3.88 2.53
N GLN A 27 5.89 3.73 3.26
CA GLN A 27 5.83 2.85 4.42
C GLN A 27 6.25 1.44 4.01
N THR A 28 7.18 0.82 4.74
CA THR A 28 7.61 -0.54 4.39
C THR A 28 6.46 -1.54 4.62
N PRO A 29 6.47 -2.73 4.00
CA PRO A 29 5.50 -3.77 4.34
C PRO A 29 5.50 -4.11 5.84
N ALA A 30 6.65 -4.02 6.52
CA ALA A 30 6.75 -4.25 7.95
C ALA A 30 6.03 -3.17 8.76
N ASP A 31 6.10 -1.90 8.36
CA ASP A 31 5.40 -0.79 9.03
C ASP A 31 3.88 -0.93 8.91
N GLU A 32 3.40 -1.33 7.73
CA GLU A 32 1.98 -1.54 7.50
C GLU A 32 1.45 -2.74 8.29
N ILE A 33 2.21 -3.85 8.33
CA ILE A 33 1.86 -5.01 9.16
C ILE A 33 1.92 -4.65 10.65
N SER A 34 2.89 -3.84 11.09
CA SER A 34 2.96 -3.31 12.45
C SER A 34 1.70 -2.52 12.79
N SER A 35 1.31 -1.56 11.95
CA SER A 35 0.08 -0.79 12.14
C SER A 35 -1.18 -1.67 12.20
N ARG A 36 -1.23 -2.74 11.40
CA ARG A 36 -2.39 -3.64 11.34
C ARG A 36 -2.45 -4.64 12.50
N SER A 37 -1.29 -5.10 12.99
CA SER A 37 -1.20 -6.10 14.05
C SER A 37 -1.14 -5.50 15.45
N GLY A 38 -0.72 -4.25 15.58
CA GLY A 38 -0.41 -3.61 16.86
C GLY A 38 0.94 -4.01 17.45
N LEU A 39 1.73 -4.82 16.76
CA LEU A 39 3.09 -5.20 17.18
C LEU A 39 4.13 -4.16 16.74
N PRO A 40 5.22 -3.96 17.48
CA PRO A 40 6.32 -3.09 17.05
C PRO A 40 6.92 -3.52 15.71
N ALA A 41 7.33 -2.55 14.87
CA ALA A 41 7.93 -2.84 13.56
C ALA A 41 9.18 -3.74 13.65
N SER A 42 9.95 -3.65 14.74
CA SER A 42 11.10 -4.53 14.99
C SER A 42 10.70 -5.98 15.23
N GLU A 43 9.59 -6.21 15.94
CA GLU A 43 9.05 -7.54 16.20
C GLU A 43 8.44 -8.13 14.92
N VAL A 44 7.68 -7.32 14.17
CA VAL A 44 7.19 -7.71 12.84
C VAL A 44 8.35 -8.08 11.91
N SER A 45 9.42 -7.29 11.90
CA SER A 45 10.61 -7.57 11.09
C SER A 45 11.27 -8.90 11.46
N ALA A 46 11.36 -9.22 12.75
CA ALA A 46 11.85 -10.52 13.22
C ALA A 46 10.94 -11.68 12.76
N LEU A 47 9.62 -11.52 12.85
CA LEU A 47 8.65 -12.52 12.38
C LEU A 47 8.68 -12.71 10.85
N LEU A 48 9.03 -11.68 10.10
CA LEU A 48 9.14 -11.75 8.64
C LEU A 48 10.48 -12.34 8.15
N ALA A 49 11.47 -12.48 9.01
CA ALA A 49 12.81 -12.97 8.66
C ALA A 49 12.83 -14.48 8.36
N ASP A 50 11.97 -15.25 9.02
CA ASP A 50 11.79 -16.69 8.79
C ASP A 50 10.29 -17.02 8.75
N CYS A 51 9.76 -17.17 7.55
CA CYS A 51 8.34 -17.39 7.31
C CYS A 51 7.82 -18.73 7.85
N ASP A 52 8.70 -19.72 8.04
CA ASP A 52 8.32 -21.07 8.44
C ASP A 52 8.53 -21.32 9.95
N SER A 53 9.13 -20.37 10.65
CA SER A 53 9.45 -20.47 12.09
C SER A 53 8.23 -20.64 13.00
N SER A 54 7.08 -20.08 12.62
CA SER A 54 5.86 -20.16 13.44
C SER A 54 4.60 -19.88 12.60
N GLN A 55 3.45 -20.22 13.17
CA GLN A 55 2.16 -19.88 12.55
C GLN A 55 1.93 -18.38 12.41
N THR A 56 2.43 -17.57 13.36
CA THR A 56 2.39 -16.11 13.26
C THR A 56 3.26 -15.62 12.11
N SER A 57 4.48 -16.15 11.99
CA SER A 57 5.40 -15.85 10.89
C SER A 57 4.80 -16.18 9.53
N MET A 58 4.16 -17.36 9.40
CA MET A 58 3.45 -17.74 8.17
C MET A 58 2.33 -16.76 7.82
N ASN A 59 1.50 -16.36 8.80
CA ASN A 59 0.44 -15.37 8.59
C ASN A 59 1.01 -14.00 8.17
N PHE A 60 2.08 -13.54 8.80
CA PHE A 60 2.68 -12.24 8.49
C PHE A 60 3.39 -12.23 7.14
N CYS A 61 4.09 -13.31 6.78
CA CYS A 61 4.67 -13.44 5.44
C CYS A 61 3.59 -13.47 4.36
N ALA A 62 2.47 -14.15 4.59
CA ALA A 62 1.34 -14.11 3.66
C ALA A 62 0.78 -12.69 3.49
N TRP A 63 0.69 -11.90 4.57
CA TRP A 63 0.28 -10.50 4.49
C TRP A 63 1.30 -9.64 3.75
N ARG A 64 2.60 -9.78 4.04
CA ARG A 64 3.68 -9.07 3.34
C ARG A 64 3.60 -9.30 1.85
N ASP A 65 3.45 -10.56 1.44
CA ASP A 65 3.42 -10.93 0.03
C ASP A 65 2.17 -10.35 -0.67
N GLN A 66 1.04 -10.26 0.03
CA GLN A 66 -0.14 -9.56 -0.47
C GLN A 66 0.14 -8.06 -0.67
N LEU A 67 0.69 -7.39 0.33
CA LEU A 67 1.00 -5.95 0.25
C LEU A 67 1.96 -5.63 -0.89
N VAL A 68 3.02 -6.42 -1.04
CA VAL A 68 3.98 -6.27 -2.14
C VAL A 68 3.29 -6.44 -3.49
N ALA A 69 2.44 -7.47 -3.65
CA ALA A 69 1.71 -7.69 -4.88
C ALA A 69 0.70 -6.57 -5.19
N GLU A 70 0.03 -6.02 -4.18
CA GLU A 70 -0.92 -4.92 -4.34
C GLU A 70 -0.25 -3.60 -4.72
N ARG A 71 0.90 -3.30 -4.12
CA ARG A 71 1.71 -2.13 -4.49
C ARG A 71 2.23 -2.22 -5.93
N GLU A 72 2.66 -3.41 -6.35
CA GLU A 72 3.08 -3.63 -7.73
C GLU A 72 1.89 -3.50 -8.71
N LEU A 73 0.71 -3.99 -8.35
CA LEU A 73 -0.50 -3.76 -9.16
C LEU A 73 -0.79 -2.27 -9.29
N GLN A 74 -0.69 -1.50 -8.20
CA GLN A 74 -0.93 -0.06 -8.21
C GLN A 74 0.06 0.65 -9.14
N ARG A 75 1.34 0.30 -9.08
CA ARG A 75 2.37 0.82 -9.99
C ARG A 75 2.02 0.57 -11.46
N ILE A 76 1.60 -0.66 -11.80
CA ILE A 76 1.18 -1.01 -13.17
C ILE A 76 -0.07 -0.22 -13.59
N VAL A 77 -1.01 0.01 -12.68
CA VAL A 77 -2.20 0.82 -12.96
C VAL A 77 -1.78 2.26 -13.26
N GLU A 78 -0.93 2.86 -12.43
CA GLU A 78 -0.43 4.23 -12.63
C GLU A 78 0.32 4.39 -13.96
N GLU A 79 1.15 3.42 -14.33
CA GLU A 79 1.80 3.39 -15.65
C GLU A 79 0.79 3.41 -16.80
N ARG A 80 -0.26 2.60 -16.70
CA ARG A 80 -1.33 2.52 -17.72
C ARG A 80 -2.15 3.79 -17.79
N GLU A 81 -2.38 4.45 -16.66
CA GLU A 81 -3.06 5.74 -16.61
C GLU A 81 -2.21 6.85 -17.22
N ALA A 82 -0.89 6.82 -17.02
CA ALA A 82 0.03 7.74 -17.67
C ALA A 82 0.11 7.51 -19.19
N GLU A 83 0.07 6.26 -19.64
CA GLU A 83 0.01 5.90 -21.07
C GLU A 83 -1.32 6.29 -21.75
N HIS A 84 -2.44 6.18 -21.02
CA HIS A 84 -3.79 6.42 -21.52
C HIS A 84 -4.63 7.29 -20.57
N PRO A 85 -4.32 8.59 -20.44
CA PRO A 85 -5.02 9.48 -19.51
C PRO A 85 -6.52 9.56 -19.77
N GLU A 86 -6.95 9.41 -21.02
CA GLU A 86 -8.36 9.41 -21.42
C GLU A 86 -9.16 8.21 -20.88
N ARG A 87 -8.47 7.15 -20.45
CA ARG A 87 -9.07 5.93 -19.89
C ARG A 87 -8.92 5.82 -18.37
N LYS A 88 -8.26 6.77 -17.71
CA LYS A 88 -7.95 6.71 -16.26
C LYS A 88 -9.17 6.35 -15.41
N ALA A 89 -10.23 7.14 -15.48
CA ALA A 89 -11.43 6.91 -14.66
C ALA A 89 -12.09 5.54 -14.91
N ALA A 90 -12.04 5.06 -16.16
CA ALA A 90 -12.55 3.74 -16.52
C ALA A 90 -11.66 2.61 -15.99
N LEU A 91 -10.33 2.79 -16.01
CA LEU A 91 -9.38 1.84 -15.44
C LEU A 91 -9.51 1.78 -13.92
N ASP A 92 -9.48 2.92 -13.24
CA ASP A 92 -9.71 3.06 -11.79
C ASP A 92 -10.99 2.31 -11.35
N SER A 93 -12.11 2.59 -12.02
CA SER A 93 -13.40 1.95 -11.74
C SER A 93 -13.35 0.43 -11.94
N ARG A 94 -12.65 -0.05 -12.97
CA ARG A 94 -12.48 -1.50 -13.24
C ARG A 94 -11.61 -2.17 -12.18
N ILE A 95 -10.51 -1.54 -11.77
CA ILE A 95 -9.61 -2.07 -10.74
C ILE A 95 -10.33 -2.10 -9.39
N ALA A 96 -10.99 -1.02 -8.98
CA ALA A 96 -11.75 -0.98 -7.74
C ALA A 96 -12.85 -2.06 -7.66
N LYS A 97 -13.62 -2.24 -8.75
CA LYS A 97 -14.64 -3.31 -8.83
C LYS A 97 -14.01 -4.70 -8.75
N TRP A 98 -12.90 -4.91 -9.46
CA TRP A 98 -12.20 -6.19 -9.44
C TRP A 98 -11.61 -6.50 -8.06
N THR A 99 -10.97 -5.54 -7.39
CA THR A 99 -10.39 -5.70 -6.05
C THR A 99 -11.47 -6.10 -5.05
N LYS A 100 -12.63 -5.41 -5.06
CA LYS A 100 -13.77 -5.76 -4.20
C LYS A 100 -14.27 -7.19 -4.44
N ALA A 101 -14.37 -7.60 -5.71
CA ALA A 101 -14.80 -8.95 -6.07
C ALA A 101 -13.77 -10.02 -5.66
N ARG A 102 -12.48 -9.76 -5.89
CA ARG A 102 -11.35 -10.60 -5.44
C ARG A 102 -11.43 -10.82 -3.94
N ASP A 103 -11.55 -9.76 -3.16
CA ASP A 103 -11.52 -9.84 -1.69
C ASP A 103 -12.72 -10.61 -1.13
N ALA A 104 -13.91 -10.38 -1.70
CA ALA A 104 -15.10 -11.15 -1.35
C ALA A 104 -14.93 -12.64 -1.65
N SER A 105 -14.40 -12.97 -2.84
CA SER A 105 -14.14 -14.35 -3.25
C SER A 105 -13.09 -15.03 -2.36
N CYS A 106 -11.94 -14.39 -2.14
CA CYS A 106 -10.88 -14.94 -1.31
C CYS A 106 -11.29 -15.11 0.15
N LYS A 107 -12.08 -14.17 0.69
CA LYS A 107 -12.66 -14.29 2.04
C LYS A 107 -13.60 -15.49 2.13
N MET A 108 -14.40 -15.75 1.10
CA MET A 108 -15.29 -16.91 1.05
C MET A 108 -14.49 -18.21 0.95
N SER A 109 -13.54 -18.32 0.02
CA SER A 109 -12.70 -19.51 -0.13
C SER A 109 -11.93 -19.85 1.15
N ALA A 110 -11.32 -18.84 1.79
CA ALA A 110 -10.61 -19.04 3.05
C ALA A 110 -11.55 -19.45 4.20
N ARG A 111 -12.80 -18.98 4.21
CA ARG A 111 -13.83 -19.44 5.17
C ARG A 111 -14.20 -20.90 4.94
N THR A 112 -14.39 -21.30 3.70
CA THR A 112 -14.76 -22.67 3.34
C THR A 112 -13.67 -23.67 3.73
N GLU A 113 -12.42 -23.34 3.46
CA GLU A 113 -11.29 -24.24 3.70
C GLU A 113 -10.83 -24.26 5.17
N TRP A 114 -10.80 -23.09 5.83
CA TRP A 114 -10.18 -22.96 7.14
C TRP A 114 -11.15 -22.66 8.29
N GLY A 115 -12.44 -22.39 8.01
CA GLY A 115 -13.44 -22.12 9.04
C GLY A 115 -13.04 -20.96 9.97
N SER A 116 -12.85 -21.25 11.27
CA SER A 116 -12.34 -20.33 12.29
C SER A 116 -10.86 -20.55 12.64
N GLY A 117 -10.14 -21.38 11.88
CA GLY A 117 -8.73 -21.70 12.10
C GLY A 117 -7.81 -20.48 11.95
N SER A 118 -6.71 -20.50 12.70
CA SER A 118 -5.72 -19.41 12.77
C SER A 118 -4.99 -19.15 11.44
N MET A 119 -4.97 -20.11 10.52
CA MET A 119 -4.40 -19.94 9.16
C MET A 119 -5.36 -19.31 8.15
N ARG A 120 -6.64 -19.09 8.51
CA ARG A 120 -7.61 -18.48 7.60
C ARG A 120 -7.14 -17.12 7.07
N SER A 121 -6.44 -16.34 7.89
CA SER A 121 -5.94 -15.03 7.48
C SER A 121 -4.83 -15.14 6.45
N ALA A 122 -3.90 -16.10 6.60
CA ALA A 122 -2.90 -16.43 5.60
C ALA A 122 -3.54 -16.91 4.31
N ALA A 123 -4.51 -17.83 4.38
CA ALA A 123 -5.19 -18.38 3.21
C ALA A 123 -5.88 -17.29 2.37
N GLN A 124 -6.56 -16.34 3.04
CA GLN A 124 -7.16 -15.20 2.35
C GLN A 124 -6.11 -14.33 1.65
N ALA A 125 -4.98 -14.04 2.32
CA ALA A 125 -3.90 -13.23 1.76
C ALA A 125 -3.21 -13.93 0.58
N ILE A 126 -2.93 -15.23 0.69
CA ILE A 126 -2.36 -16.05 -0.40
C ILE A 126 -3.27 -16.05 -1.62
N CYS A 127 -4.58 -16.22 -1.43
CA CYS A 127 -5.56 -16.13 -2.52
C CYS A 127 -5.51 -14.75 -3.19
N ALA A 128 -5.52 -13.67 -2.41
CA ALA A 128 -5.47 -12.31 -2.92
C ALA A 128 -4.17 -12.06 -3.70
N THR A 129 -3.02 -12.52 -3.22
CA THR A 129 -1.73 -12.44 -3.90
C THR A 129 -1.76 -13.14 -5.25
N ALA A 130 -2.27 -14.38 -5.32
CA ALA A 130 -2.33 -15.15 -6.56
C ALA A 130 -3.24 -14.47 -7.60
N ALA A 131 -4.42 -14.01 -7.17
CA ALA A 131 -5.35 -13.28 -8.03
C ALA A 131 -4.75 -11.95 -8.53
N THR A 132 -4.01 -11.25 -7.68
CA THR A 132 -3.33 -9.99 -8.02
C THR A 132 -2.24 -10.21 -9.06
N LYS A 133 -1.39 -11.22 -8.88
CA LYS A 133 -0.39 -11.62 -9.89
C LYS A 133 -1.03 -11.97 -11.23
N LYS A 134 -2.20 -12.61 -11.23
CA LYS A 134 -2.96 -12.87 -12.47
C LYS A 134 -3.45 -11.56 -13.11
N LYS A 135 -4.01 -10.64 -12.33
CA LYS A 135 -4.49 -9.34 -12.83
C LYS A 135 -3.36 -8.50 -13.43
N MET A 136 -2.20 -8.47 -12.78
CA MET A 136 -1.02 -7.79 -13.30
C MET A 136 -0.64 -8.30 -14.70
N LYS A 137 -0.57 -9.64 -14.87
CA LYS A 137 -0.33 -10.24 -16.19
C LYS A 137 -1.37 -9.84 -17.24
N GLU A 138 -2.66 -9.81 -16.86
CA GLU A 138 -3.74 -9.37 -17.75
C GLU A 138 -3.56 -7.92 -18.21
N LEU A 139 -3.21 -7.00 -17.30
CA LEU A 139 -2.94 -5.59 -17.61
C LEU A 139 -1.68 -5.41 -18.46
N SER A 140 -0.63 -6.20 -18.22
CA SER A 140 0.58 -6.22 -19.05
C SER A 140 0.26 -6.59 -20.50
N MET A 141 -0.52 -7.66 -20.71
CA MET A 141 -0.89 -8.13 -22.06
C MET A 141 -1.81 -7.16 -22.82
N MET A 142 -2.63 -6.37 -22.13
CA MET A 142 -3.50 -5.38 -22.78
C MET A 142 -2.71 -4.23 -23.42
N GLY A 143 -1.53 -3.88 -22.89
CA GLY A 143 -0.66 -2.84 -23.45
C GLY A 143 0.10 -3.29 -24.71
N SER A 144 0.23 -4.60 -24.93
CA SER A 144 1.00 -5.16 -26.06
C SER A 144 0.18 -5.39 -27.33
N ARG A 145 -1.16 -5.26 -27.29
CA ARG A 145 -2.00 -5.47 -28.47
C ARG A 145 -2.02 -4.19 -29.31
N LYS A 146 -1.36 -4.23 -30.47
CA LYS A 146 -1.49 -3.20 -31.51
C LYS A 146 -2.95 -3.11 -31.97
N PRO A 147 -3.53 -1.92 -32.13
CA PRO A 147 -4.80 -1.79 -32.83
C PRO A 147 -4.61 -2.24 -34.28
N SER A 148 -5.54 -3.06 -34.78
CA SER A 148 -5.64 -3.39 -36.20
C SER A 148 -6.48 -2.36 -36.93
#